data_AF-A0AAD8ED43-F1
#
_entry.id   AF-A0AAD8ED43-F1
#
_cell.length_a   1.000
_cell.length_b   1.000
_cell.length_c   1.000
_cell.angle_alpha   90.00
_cell.angle_beta   90.00
_cell.angle_gamma   90.00
#
_symmetry.space_group_name_H-M   'P 1'
#
loop_
_entity.id
_entity.type
_entity.pdbx_description
1 polymer ?
#
loop_
_entity_poly.entity_id
_entity_poly.type
_entity_poly.pdbx_seq_one_letter_code
_entity_poly.pdbx_strand_id
1 'polypeptide(L)'
;TQEKIATISGLKNNSLYQFRVRAVVSDGQVGEANLSEWISTLNSTFQPQPVSNITLVSTKCMSIPELLEVTISWIPAQDRTCHYEALCWVSKILPRIRYISK
;
A
#
# COMPACT_ATOMS: atom_id res chain seq x y z
N THR A 1 18.45 8.04 2.17
CA THR A 1 17.62 8.46 3.31
C THR A 1 16.49 7.47 3.42
N GLN A 2 16.28 6.84 4.57
CA GLN A 2 15.21 5.84 4.72
C GLN A 2 13.87 6.56 4.88
N GLU A 3 12.96 6.35 3.93
CA GLU A 3 11.60 6.87 4.01
C GLU A 3 10.85 6.11 5.11
N LYS A 4 10.20 6.84 6.02
CA LYS A 4 9.33 6.27 7.05
C LYS A 4 7.89 6.57 6.69
N ILE A 5 7.09 5.53 6.53
CA ILE A 5 5.67 5.61 6.18
C ILE A 5 4.85 5.28 7.43
N ALA A 6 3.79 6.05 7.67
CA ALA A 6 2.80 5.77 8.70
C ALA A 6 1.41 5.68 8.06
N THR A 7 0.62 4.69 8.47
CA THR A 7 -0.78 4.54 8.04
C THR A 7 -1.69 4.98 9.17
N ILE A 8 -2.55 5.97 8.90
CA ILE A 8 -3.54 6.48 9.83
C ILE A 8 -4.91 6.02 9.36
N SER A 9 -5.68 5.37 10.24
CA SER A 9 -7.02 4.85 9.96
C SER A 9 -8.06 5.45 10.92
N GLY A 10 -9.35 5.23 10.63
CA GLY A 10 -10.44 5.73 11.48
C GLY A 10 -10.74 7.23 11.33
N LEU A 11 -10.28 7.86 10.25
CA LEU A 11 -10.60 9.26 9.94
C LEU A 11 -12.05 9.41 9.46
N LYS A 12 -12.66 10.55 9.76
CA LYS A 12 -14.01 10.89 9.30
C LYS A 12 -14.00 11.06 7.78
N ASN A 13 -15.03 10.52 7.11
CA ASN A 13 -15.22 10.69 5.67
C ASN A 13 -15.39 12.17 5.27
N ASN A 14 -15.05 12.48 4.01
CA ASN A 14 -15.21 13.81 3.41
C ASN A 14 -14.73 14.98 4.31
N SER A 15 -13.65 14.78 5.05
CA SER A 15 -13.12 15.74 6.02
C SER A 15 -11.69 16.13 5.67
N LEU A 16 -11.37 17.41 5.91
CA LEU A 16 -10.03 17.96 5.70
C LEU A 16 -9.16 17.73 6.93
N TYR A 17 -7.94 17.28 6.68
CA TYR A 17 -6.92 17.04 7.69
C TYR A 17 -5.62 17.73 7.29
N GLN A 18 -4.87 18.16 8.30
CA GLN A 18 -3.49 18.61 8.15
C GLN A 18 -2.62 17.80 9.11
N PHE A 19 -1.54 17.22 8.60
CA PHE A 19 -0.60 16.46 9.41
C PHE A 19 0.52 17.37 9.89
N ARG A 20 0.82 17.29 11.19
CA ARG A 20 1.96 17.97 11.80
C ARG A 20 2.95 16.95 12.33
N VAL A 21 4.14 16.91 11.75
CA VAL A 21 5.21 15.98 12.13
C VAL A 21 6.28 16.74 12.91
N ARG A 22 6.70 16.19 14.05
CA ARG A 22 7.79 16.73 14.87
C ARG A 22 8.78 15.61 15.16
N ALA A 23 10.08 15.92 15.06
CA ALA A 23 11.11 15.02 15.53
C ALA A 23 11.22 15.15 17.05
N VAL A 24 11.17 14.02 17.76
CA VAL A 24 11.49 13.96 19.19
C VAL A 24 12.80 13.19 19.32
N VAL A 25 13.82 13.83 19.86
CA VAL A 25 15.12 13.20 20.11
C VAL A 25 15.17 12.61 21.53
N SER A 26 16.16 11.75 21.79
CA SER A 26 16.22 10.90 22.99
C SER A 26 16.31 11.65 24.31
N ASP A 27 16.75 12.91 24.30
CA ASP A 27 16.80 13.79 25.47
C ASP A 27 15.49 14.58 25.69
N GLY A 28 14.45 14.29 24.91
CA GLY A 28 13.14 14.92 25.01
C GLY A 28 13.03 16.26 24.28
N GLN A 29 14.10 16.74 23.62
CA GLN A 29 13.98 17.91 22.77
C GLN A 29 13.07 17.63 21.57
N VAL A 30 12.25 18.62 21.22
CA VAL A 30 11.29 18.55 20.13
C VAL A 30 11.73 19.52 19.05
N GLY A 31 12.06 18.99 17.88
CA GLY A 31 12.42 19.79 16.71
C GLY A 31 11.22 20.56 16.14
N GLU A 32 11.52 21.47 15.22
CA GLU A 32 10.50 22.23 14.51
C GLU A 32 9.51 21.34 13.78
N ALA A 33 8.27 21.81 13.74
CA ALA A 33 7.19 21.07 13.14
C ALA A 33 7.16 21.25 11.63
N ASN A 34 7.07 20.16 10.88
CA ASN A 34 6.72 20.21 9.47
C ASN A 34 5.20 19.98 9.33
N LEU A 35 4.55 20.86 8.57
CA LEU A 35 3.12 20.78 8.28
C LEU A 35 2.93 20.27 6.86
N SER A 36 2.02 19.32 6.68
CA SER A 36 1.56 18.97 5.34
C SER A 36 0.65 20.06 4.76
N GLU A 37 0.42 19.97 3.46
CA GLU A 37 -0.77 20.57 2.85
C GLU A 37 -2.05 19.97 3.47
N TRP A 38 -3.16 20.67 3.29
CA TRP A 38 -4.47 20.12 3.63
C TRP A 38 -4.84 18.98 2.68
N ILE A 39 -5.26 17.85 3.24
CA ILE A 39 -5.64 16.65 2.50
C ILE A 39 -7.04 16.25 2.94
N SER A 40 -7.92 15.94 1.99
CA SER A 40 -9.25 15.43 2.27
C SER A 40 -9.28 13.90 2.24
N THR A 41 -10.03 13.31 3.17
CA THR A 41 -10.47 11.93 3.02
C THR A 41 -11.56 11.85 1.95
N LEU A 42 -11.64 10.72 1.26
CA LEU A 42 -12.70 10.45 0.31
C LEU A 42 -14.10 10.40 0.95
N ASN A 43 -15.12 10.54 0.11
CA ASN A 43 -16.50 10.28 0.50
C ASN A 43 -16.70 8.78 0.78
N SER A 44 -17.58 8.41 1.71
CA SER A 44 -17.88 7.00 2.00
C SER A 44 -18.58 6.27 0.85
N THR A 45 -19.18 7.01 -0.08
CA THR A 45 -19.76 6.45 -1.31
C THR A 45 -18.75 6.33 -2.46
N PHE A 46 -17.51 6.76 -2.25
CA PHE A 46 -16.48 6.67 -3.28
C PHE A 46 -16.16 5.20 -3.58
N GLN A 47 -16.13 4.85 -4.86
CA GLN A 47 -15.72 3.54 -5.34
C GLN A 47 -14.41 3.70 -6.11
N PRO A 48 -13.32 3.03 -5.68
CA PRO A 48 -12.07 3.04 -6.41
C PRO A 48 -12.25 2.50 -7.82
N GLN A 49 -11.50 3.05 -8.76
CA GLN A 49 -11.51 2.53 -10.12
C GLN A 49 -10.84 1.15 -10.16
N PRO A 50 -11.23 0.27 -11.11
CA PRO A 50 -10.57 -1.01 -11.26
C PRO A 50 -9.13 -0.82 -11.74
N VAL A 51 -8.24 -1.71 -11.31
CA VAL A 51 -6.92 -1.88 -11.94
C VAL A 51 -7.08 -2.37 -13.38
N SER A 52 -6.10 -2.13 -14.22
CA SER A 52 -6.11 -2.59 -15.62
C SER A 52 -4.85 -3.36 -15.97
N ASN A 53 -4.90 -4.08 -17.09
CA ASN A 53 -3.75 -4.79 -17.67
C ASN A 53 -3.04 -5.75 -16.70
N ILE A 54 -3.82 -6.59 -16.00
CA ILE A 54 -3.27 -7.63 -15.12
C ILE A 54 -2.60 -8.69 -15.98
N THR A 55 -1.29 -8.87 -15.81
CA THR A 55 -0.49 -9.83 -16.57
C THR A 55 0.36 -10.70 -15.65
N LEU A 56 0.50 -11.97 -16.05
CA LEU A 56 1.45 -12.89 -15.45
C LEU A 56 2.85 -12.61 -16.02
N VAL A 57 3.77 -12.16 -15.18
CA VAL A 57 5.13 -11.82 -15.58
C VAL A 57 6.01 -13.06 -15.61
N SER A 58 5.95 -13.86 -14.54
CA SER A 58 6.76 -15.07 -14.44
C SER A 58 6.19 -16.06 -13.43
N THR A 59 6.46 -17.33 -13.68
CA THR A 59 6.27 -18.41 -12.71
C THR A 59 7.60 -19.12 -12.51
N LYS A 60 7.93 -19.40 -11.26
CA LYS A 60 9.14 -20.15 -10.90
C LYS A 60 8.76 -21.23 -9.90
N CYS A 61 8.98 -22.47 -10.30
CA CYS A 61 8.86 -23.60 -9.38
C CYS A 61 10.22 -23.80 -8.71
N MET A 62 10.24 -23.72 -7.38
CA MET A 62 11.42 -24.03 -6.57
C MET A 62 11.27 -25.45 -6.03
N SER A 63 12.30 -26.26 -6.26
CA SER A 63 12.26 -27.71 -5.98
C SER A 63 12.27 -28.02 -4.49
N ILE A 64 12.86 -27.16 -3.64
CA ILE A 64 12.95 -27.37 -2.19
C ILE A 64 12.99 -26.00 -1.47
N PRO A 65 12.04 -25.69 -0.56
CA PRO A 65 10.73 -26.34 -0.43
C PRO A 65 9.90 -26.13 -1.71
N GLU A 66 8.92 -27.01 -1.97
CA GLU A 66 7.96 -26.88 -3.07
C GLU A 66 7.21 -25.55 -2.97
N LEU A 67 7.78 -24.52 -3.59
CA LEU A 67 7.28 -23.16 -3.57
C LEU A 67 7.09 -22.74 -5.02
N LEU A 68 5.86 -22.39 -5.35
CA LEU A 68 5.56 -21.66 -6.56
C LEU A 68 5.70 -20.17 -6.25
N GLU A 69 6.70 -19.54 -6.85
CA GLU A 69 6.82 -18.09 -6.88
C GLU A 69 6.13 -17.57 -8.16
N VAL A 70 5.19 -16.65 -7.98
CA VAL A 70 4.42 -16.04 -9.06
C VAL A 70 4.63 -14.54 -9.00
N THR A 71 5.02 -13.97 -10.13
CA THR A 71 5.11 -12.52 -10.30
C THR A 71 3.99 -12.08 -11.22
N ILE A 72 3.15 -11.18 -10.73
CA ILE A 72 2.08 -10.52 -11.51
C ILE A 72 2.36 -9.02 -11.60
N SER A 73 1.91 -8.39 -12.68
CA SER A 73 1.95 -6.94 -12.83
C SER A 73 0.61 -6.40 -13.28
N TRP A 74 0.30 -5.16 -12.94
CA TRP A 74 -0.92 -4.47 -13.32
C TRP A 74 -0.65 -2.97 -13.41
N ILE A 75 -1.55 -2.25 -14.08
CA ILE A 75 -1.59 -0.80 -14.08
C ILE A 75 -2.51 -0.37 -12.91
N PRO A 76 -2.00 0.41 -11.94
CA PRO A 76 -2.81 0.94 -10.85
C PRO A 76 -4.01 1.74 -11.33
N ALA A 77 -5.05 1.79 -10.50
CA ALA A 77 -6.18 2.67 -10.73
C ALA A 77 -5.71 4.14 -10.76
N GLN A 78 -6.31 4.96 -11.63
CA GLN A 78 -5.83 6.34 -11.88
C GLN A 78 -5.95 7.22 -10.63
N ASP A 79 -6.96 6.96 -9.81
CA ASP A 79 -7.27 7.69 -8.59
C ASP A 79 -6.24 7.41 -7.47
N ARG A 80 -5.56 6.25 -7.49
CA ARG A 80 -4.50 5.85 -6.52
C ARG A 80 -4.93 5.98 -5.05
N THR A 81 -6.21 5.80 -4.76
CA THR A 81 -6.78 6.06 -3.43
C THR A 81 -6.92 4.84 -2.54
N CYS A 82 -6.59 3.65 -3.07
CA CYS A 82 -6.79 2.38 -2.40
C CYS A 82 -5.47 1.61 -2.21
N HIS A 83 -5.49 0.68 -1.26
CA HIS A 83 -4.51 -0.41 -1.21
C HIS A 83 -5.03 -1.58 -2.04
N TYR A 84 -4.12 -2.41 -2.54
CA TYR A 84 -4.46 -3.59 -3.34
C TYR A 84 -4.32 -4.84 -2.50
N GLU A 85 -5.34 -5.71 -2.55
CA GLU A 85 -5.29 -7.06 -2.01
C GLU A 85 -5.31 -8.05 -3.18
N ALA A 86 -4.28 -8.89 -3.26
CA ALA A 86 -4.19 -9.94 -4.27
C ALA A 86 -4.62 -11.27 -3.64
N LEU A 87 -5.75 -11.82 -4.12
CA LEU A 87 -6.25 -13.10 -3.69
C LEU A 87 -5.72 -14.21 -4.60
N CYS A 88 -5.14 -15.25 -4.01
CA CYS A 88 -4.68 -16.44 -4.74
C CYS A 88 -5.46 -17.66 -4.25
N TRP A 89 -6.15 -18.31 -5.17
CA TRP A 89 -6.88 -19.54 -4.87
C TRP A 89 -6.11 -20.71 -5.46
N VAL A 90 -5.52 -21.52 -4.60
CA VAL A 90 -4.87 -22.77 -4.99
C VAL A 90 -5.69 -23.91 -4.42
N SER A 91 -6.04 -24.89 -5.26
CA SER A 91 -6.89 -25.98 -4.82
C SER A 91 -6.23 -26.84 -3.74
N LYS A 92 -4.89 -26.84 -3.55
CA LYS A 92 -4.18 -27.67 -2.55
C LYS A 92 -2.82 -27.20 -1.97
N ILE A 93 -2.18 -26.09 -2.38
CA ILE A 93 -0.81 -25.72 -1.92
C ILE A 93 -0.69 -24.20 -1.67
N LEU A 94 -0.06 -23.76 -0.58
CA LEU A 94 0.10 -22.34 -0.21
C LEU A 94 1.37 -21.72 -0.85
N PRO A 95 1.27 -20.85 -1.89
CA PRO A 95 2.42 -20.11 -2.38
C PRO A 95 2.72 -18.90 -1.48
N ARG A 96 4.01 -18.60 -1.31
CA ARG A 96 4.46 -17.28 -0.80
C ARG A 96 4.47 -16.30 -1.97
N ILE A 97 3.65 -15.26 -1.89
CA ILE A 97 3.54 -14.24 -2.93
C ILE A 97 4.41 -13.03 -2.57
N ARG A 98 5.21 -12.54 -3.53
CA ARG A 98 5.94 -11.27 -3.44
C ARG A 98 5.42 -10.31 -4.52
N TYR A 99 5.23 -9.05 -4.15
CA TYR A 99 4.62 -8.03 -5.02
C TYR A 99 5.62 -6.96 -5.42
N ILE A 100 5.54 -6.50 -6.67
CA ILE A 100 6.26 -5.32 -7.18
C ILE A 100 5.25 -4.49 -7.97
N SER A 101 4.74 -3.40 -7.39
CA SER A 101 4.02 -2.38 -8.15
C SER A 101 5.03 -1.41 -8.77
N LYS A 102 4.91 -1.14 -10.07
CA LYS A 102 5.66 -0.06 -10.75
C LYS A 102 4.82 1.20 -10.87
#